data_AF-A0A2R7T899-F1
#
_entry.id   AF-A0A2R7T899-F1
#
_cell.length_a   1.000
_cell.length_b   1.000
_cell.length_c   1.000
_cell.angle_alpha   90.00
_cell.angle_beta   90.00
_cell.angle_gamma   90.00
#
_symmetry.space_group_name_H-M   'P 1'
#
loop_
_entity.id
_entity.type
_entity.pdbx_description
1 polymer ?
#
loop_
_entity_poly.entity_id
_entity_poly.type
_entity_poly.pdbx_seq_one_letter_code
_entity_poly.pdbx_strand_id
1 'polypeptide(L)'
;IKLFMTFEAERPFGPDRDGLWLAAQEAAKRDEGWQRDLLTALKAHWDSPMWSTLIAGWRTWPEDPMAAAKRLQWLRQPEILKHHAHAASHVLRSLVAGPVKPYVADLLPQADAICRELCTALEMEPVEYDGNGWLDAAINRPAGALADYVGDSLAYRPGIGIEPPTGLGADVEGLFARLLLMKNGHVSMVRPVMARRLVQLAEIAPDWTRKTIVPWLSCPNDECFAQAWDGYLLGGRYPLGVDEMTRPAFLAGTERVAKLLPGRLDDYVEIYVFYMLMDVDPLAEWLPHLVQSASDDTRKMLAWRLHWVLSNASADQLTTWWAGWIKTYWERRNKGVPRPLAGGELAEMLGWPAVLPQFFGESAKLAAAMPKGQLQYTALFEDLTARDLHRTQPEEAASYLTTVLGWPGAESLRYELPDLIKAMDKSQLSSVTLKALEAALAFLGLKDLEWGPEAEGT
;
A
#
# COMPACT_ATOMS: atom_id res chain seq x y z
N ILE A 1 24.73 33.30 -19.48
CA ILE A 1 23.30 33.63 -19.28
C ILE A 1 22.54 33.69 -20.58
N LYS A 2 22.86 34.62 -21.50
CA LYS A 2 22.11 34.78 -22.76
C LYS A 2 21.84 33.46 -23.48
N LEU A 3 22.87 32.63 -23.66
CA LEU A 3 22.74 31.28 -24.23
C LEU A 3 21.71 30.41 -23.48
N PHE A 4 21.77 30.32 -22.15
CA PHE A 4 20.82 29.52 -21.36
C PHE A 4 19.37 30.01 -21.45
N MET A 5 19.16 31.29 -21.73
CA MET A 5 17.83 31.91 -21.78
C MET A 5 17.22 31.85 -23.19
N THR A 6 18.05 31.84 -24.24
CA THR A 6 17.60 31.97 -25.63
C THR A 6 17.91 30.75 -26.50
N PHE A 7 18.41 29.65 -25.93
CA PHE A 7 18.74 28.46 -26.71
C PHE A 7 17.47 27.79 -27.25
N GLU A 8 17.41 27.60 -28.57
CA GLU A 8 16.37 26.89 -29.28
C GLU A 8 17.00 25.67 -30.00
N ALA A 9 16.31 24.53 -29.97
CA ALA A 9 16.82 23.32 -30.60
C ALA A 9 16.77 23.46 -32.13
N GLU A 10 17.89 23.24 -32.80
CA GLU A 10 17.98 23.35 -34.27
C GLU A 10 17.41 22.11 -35.00
N ARG A 11 17.20 20.98 -34.30
CA ARG A 11 16.72 19.71 -34.89
C ARG A 11 15.85 18.92 -33.89
N PRO A 12 14.84 18.17 -34.36
CA PRO A 12 14.17 17.16 -33.54
C PRO A 12 15.23 16.14 -33.08
N PHE A 13 15.32 15.88 -31.77
CA PHE A 13 16.28 14.97 -31.13
C PHE A 13 17.76 15.45 -31.06
N GLY A 14 18.03 16.74 -31.29
CA GLY A 14 19.34 17.35 -31.02
C GLY A 14 19.48 17.85 -29.56
N PRO A 15 20.61 18.49 -29.20
CA PRO A 15 20.71 19.22 -27.94
C PRO A 15 19.55 20.19 -27.80
N ASP A 16 18.86 20.11 -26.67
CA ASP A 16 17.76 20.99 -26.31
C ASP A 16 18.12 21.81 -25.07
N ARG A 17 17.22 22.73 -24.71
CA ARG A 17 17.43 23.64 -23.59
C ARG A 17 17.48 22.89 -22.26
N ASP A 18 16.68 21.85 -22.11
CA ASP A 18 16.61 21.06 -20.88
C ASP A 18 17.91 20.25 -20.69
N GLY A 19 18.42 19.64 -21.76
CA GLY A 19 19.73 18.98 -21.79
C GLY A 19 20.88 19.94 -21.48
N LEU A 20 20.82 21.18 -22.00
CA LEU A 20 21.80 22.22 -21.65
C LEU A 20 21.73 22.61 -20.16
N TRP A 21 20.53 22.73 -19.59
CA TRP A 21 20.36 23.01 -18.17
C TRP A 21 20.81 21.85 -17.28
N LEU A 22 20.59 20.61 -17.69
CA LEU A 22 21.12 19.43 -17.00
C LEU A 22 22.64 19.38 -17.05
N ALA A 23 23.24 19.67 -18.21
CA ALA A 23 24.70 19.77 -18.34
C ALA A 23 25.27 20.88 -17.44
N ALA A 24 24.58 22.02 -17.35
CA ALA A 24 24.94 23.09 -16.42
C ALA A 24 24.81 22.66 -14.95
N GLN A 25 23.77 21.91 -14.59
CA GLN A 25 23.61 21.35 -13.24
C GLN A 25 24.79 20.43 -12.89
N GLU A 26 25.19 19.53 -13.79
CA GLU A 26 26.33 18.62 -13.59
C GLU A 26 27.67 19.37 -13.50
N ALA A 27 27.88 20.40 -14.31
CA ALA A 27 29.05 21.26 -14.21
C ALA A 27 29.09 21.99 -12.85
N ALA A 28 27.95 22.51 -12.38
CA ALA A 28 27.84 23.19 -11.09
C ALA A 28 28.13 22.28 -9.89
N LYS A 29 27.91 20.97 -10.02
CA LYS A 29 28.28 19.99 -8.98
C LYS A 29 29.80 19.78 -8.89
N ARG A 30 30.52 19.96 -10.00
CA ARG A 30 31.97 19.69 -10.11
C ARG A 30 32.84 20.90 -9.81
N ASP A 31 32.32 22.11 -10.03
CA ASP A 31 33.06 23.36 -9.85
C ASP A 31 32.24 24.39 -9.03
N GLU A 32 32.58 24.54 -7.74
CA GLU A 32 31.92 25.47 -6.82
C GLU A 32 32.12 26.94 -7.24
N GLY A 33 33.29 27.28 -7.81
CA GLY A 33 33.59 28.63 -8.27
C GLY A 33 32.68 29.01 -9.43
N TRP A 34 32.60 28.14 -10.42
CA TRP A 34 31.71 28.31 -11.56
C TRP A 34 30.23 28.35 -11.14
N GLN A 35 29.81 27.46 -10.23
CA GLN A 35 28.46 27.49 -9.67
C GLN A 35 28.14 28.84 -9.03
N ARG A 36 29.02 29.36 -8.16
CA ARG A 36 28.81 30.64 -7.50
C ARG A 36 28.69 31.80 -8.49
N ASP A 37 29.55 31.84 -9.49
CA ASP A 37 29.55 32.90 -10.50
C ASP A 37 28.27 32.82 -11.35
N LEU A 38 27.81 31.62 -11.69
CA LEU A 38 26.55 31.38 -12.38
C LEU A 38 25.33 31.83 -11.55
N LEU A 39 25.25 31.43 -10.27
CA LEU A 39 24.15 31.82 -9.38
C LEU A 39 24.11 33.35 -9.18
N THR A 40 25.28 33.97 -9.04
CA THR A 40 25.41 35.43 -8.90
C THR A 40 24.88 36.13 -10.14
N ALA A 41 25.25 35.64 -11.32
CA ALA A 41 24.81 36.21 -12.57
C ALA A 41 23.29 36.00 -12.80
N LEU A 42 22.73 34.88 -12.35
CA LEU A 42 21.29 34.57 -12.44
C LEU A 42 20.41 35.41 -11.52
N LYS A 43 20.96 36.17 -10.55
CA LYS A 43 20.17 37.05 -9.68
C LYS A 43 19.37 38.11 -10.42
N ALA A 44 19.76 38.47 -11.64
CA ALA A 44 18.98 39.39 -12.47
C ALA A 44 17.72 38.75 -13.09
N HIS A 45 17.55 37.43 -12.94
CA HIS A 45 16.51 36.60 -13.58
C HIS A 45 15.96 35.56 -12.60
N TRP A 46 15.41 36.02 -11.48
CA TRP A 46 14.85 35.16 -10.42
C TRP A 46 13.64 34.32 -10.83
N ASP A 47 13.02 34.61 -11.95
CA ASP A 47 11.90 33.87 -12.53
C ASP A 47 12.37 32.76 -13.50
N SER A 48 13.67 32.69 -13.79
CA SER A 48 14.23 31.74 -14.75
C SER A 48 14.05 30.29 -14.27
N PRO A 49 13.49 29.38 -15.09
CA PRO A 49 13.41 27.96 -14.76
C PRO A 49 14.78 27.29 -14.51
N MET A 50 15.87 27.93 -14.98
CA MET A 50 17.24 27.48 -14.73
C MET A 50 17.55 27.40 -13.23
N TRP A 51 16.99 28.29 -12.40
CA TRP A 51 17.13 28.21 -10.95
C TRP A 51 16.58 26.90 -10.40
N SER A 52 15.38 26.47 -10.81
CA SER A 52 14.81 25.18 -10.41
C SER A 52 15.74 24.02 -10.76
N THR A 53 16.33 24.03 -11.95
CA THR A 53 17.27 22.99 -12.38
C THR A 53 18.55 23.00 -11.55
N LEU A 54 19.16 24.16 -11.30
CA LEU A 54 20.36 24.27 -10.48
C LEU A 54 20.10 23.85 -9.03
N ILE A 55 19.01 24.32 -8.44
CA ILE A 55 18.58 23.98 -7.07
C ILE A 55 18.32 22.48 -6.98
N ALA A 56 17.66 21.85 -7.95
CA ALA A 56 17.46 20.40 -7.96
C ALA A 56 18.79 19.62 -7.90
N GLY A 57 19.88 20.20 -8.41
CA GLY A 57 21.22 19.63 -8.33
C GLY A 57 21.79 19.61 -6.91
N TRP A 58 21.27 20.44 -5.99
CA TRP A 58 21.68 20.50 -4.60
C TRP A 58 21.12 19.38 -3.73
N ARG A 59 20.24 18.52 -4.29
CA ARG A 59 19.72 17.35 -3.56
C ARG A 59 20.84 16.42 -3.07
N THR A 60 21.98 16.42 -3.75
CA THR A 60 23.21 15.76 -3.34
C THR A 60 24.03 16.68 -2.43
N TRP A 61 23.88 16.55 -1.11
CA TRP A 61 24.55 17.39 -0.13
C TRP A 61 26.07 17.17 -0.08
N PRO A 62 26.89 18.24 0.05
CA PRO A 62 28.34 18.12 0.09
C PRO A 62 28.77 17.49 1.43
N GLU A 63 29.97 16.91 1.47
CA GLU A 63 30.53 16.39 2.73
C GLU A 63 31.08 17.52 3.62
N ASP A 64 31.46 18.66 3.03
CA ASP A 64 31.91 19.84 3.76
C ASP A 64 30.73 20.59 4.41
N PRO A 65 30.72 20.74 5.76
CA PRO A 65 29.68 21.49 6.47
C PRO A 65 29.56 22.95 6.04
N MET A 66 30.68 23.60 5.67
CA MET A 66 30.66 25.01 5.25
C MET A 66 29.97 25.17 3.90
N ALA A 67 30.28 24.29 2.93
CA ALA A 67 29.58 24.22 1.66
C ALA A 67 28.08 23.93 1.83
N ALA A 68 27.71 23.04 2.75
CA ALA A 68 26.31 22.75 3.06
C ALA A 68 25.59 23.97 3.65
N ALA A 69 26.21 24.69 4.59
CA ALA A 69 25.66 25.92 5.16
C ALA A 69 25.45 27.01 4.10
N LYS A 70 26.42 27.20 3.18
CA LYS A 70 26.27 28.14 2.05
C LYS A 70 25.06 27.81 1.17
N ARG A 71 24.78 26.52 0.92
CA ARG A 71 23.59 26.11 0.14
C ARG A 71 22.29 26.50 0.84
N LEU A 72 22.19 26.34 2.16
CA LEU A 72 21.04 26.81 2.92
C LEU A 72 20.89 28.33 2.86
N GLN A 73 21.99 29.08 2.91
CA GLN A 73 21.98 30.54 2.75
C GLN A 73 21.43 30.98 1.38
N TRP A 74 21.76 30.24 0.32
CA TRP A 74 21.16 30.46 -1.01
C TRP A 74 19.70 30.08 -1.05
N LEU A 75 19.32 28.92 -0.49
CA LEU A 75 17.91 28.52 -0.44
C LEU A 75 17.03 29.55 0.27
N ARG A 76 17.55 30.20 1.31
CA ARG A 76 16.83 31.22 2.09
C ARG A 76 16.58 32.55 1.35
N GLN A 77 17.07 32.74 0.12
CA GLN A 77 16.79 33.97 -0.61
C GLN A 77 15.27 34.08 -0.88
N PRO A 78 14.59 35.20 -0.53
CA PRO A 78 13.14 35.33 -0.67
C PRO A 78 12.63 34.99 -2.08
N GLU A 79 13.41 35.35 -3.10
CA GLU A 79 13.07 35.13 -4.50
C GLU A 79 13.12 33.66 -4.89
N ILE A 80 14.03 32.88 -4.30
CA ILE A 80 14.05 31.41 -4.45
C ILE A 80 12.83 30.80 -3.76
N LEU A 81 12.51 31.24 -2.54
CA LEU A 81 11.36 30.74 -1.79
C LEU A 81 10.05 31.03 -2.53
N LYS A 82 9.95 32.18 -3.20
CA LYS A 82 8.78 32.61 -3.94
C LYS A 82 8.64 31.91 -5.30
N HIS A 83 9.70 31.89 -6.11
CA HIS A 83 9.61 31.43 -7.51
C HIS A 83 9.99 29.95 -7.70
N HIS A 84 10.71 29.35 -6.74
CA HIS A 84 11.29 28.01 -6.86
C HIS A 84 11.00 27.12 -5.65
N ALA A 85 9.86 27.34 -4.97
CA ALA A 85 9.46 26.61 -3.77
C ALA A 85 9.49 25.07 -3.95
N HIS A 86 9.08 24.57 -5.12
CA HIS A 86 9.15 23.14 -5.44
C HIS A 86 10.60 22.62 -5.36
N ALA A 87 11.53 23.22 -6.09
CA ALA A 87 12.92 22.77 -6.05
C ALA A 87 13.52 22.92 -4.63
N ALA A 88 13.24 24.04 -3.95
CA ALA A 88 13.74 24.32 -2.61
C ALA A 88 13.26 23.31 -1.55
N SER A 89 11.96 23.00 -1.53
CA SER A 89 11.37 22.03 -0.58
C SER A 89 11.95 20.61 -0.73
N HIS A 90 12.18 20.16 -1.97
CA HIS A 90 12.79 18.86 -2.22
C HIS A 90 14.27 18.78 -1.85
N VAL A 91 15.03 19.87 -2.01
CA VAL A 91 16.41 19.95 -1.51
C VAL A 91 16.42 19.91 0.01
N LEU A 92 15.50 20.63 0.66
CA LEU A 92 15.37 20.63 2.11
C LEU A 92 15.09 19.22 2.63
N ARG A 93 14.12 18.51 2.04
CA ARG A 93 13.85 17.10 2.35
C ARG A 93 15.08 16.21 2.19
N SER A 94 15.86 16.38 1.12
CA SER A 94 17.01 15.52 0.86
C SER A 94 18.16 15.68 1.87
N LEU A 95 18.13 16.73 2.70
CA LEU A 95 19.08 16.91 3.81
C LEU A 95 18.95 15.79 4.85
N VAL A 96 17.74 15.27 5.04
CA VAL A 96 17.37 14.33 6.11
C VAL A 96 16.82 12.98 5.59
N ALA A 97 16.68 12.81 4.28
CA ALA A 97 16.15 11.57 3.66
C ALA A 97 17.21 10.47 3.42
N GLY A 98 18.47 10.70 3.80
CA GLY A 98 19.61 9.83 3.49
C GLY A 98 20.38 9.36 4.73
N PRO A 99 21.62 8.85 4.55
CA PRO A 99 22.48 8.48 5.66
C PRO A 99 22.69 9.63 6.64
N VAL A 100 22.86 9.27 7.91
CA VAL A 100 23.12 10.22 8.99
C VAL A 100 24.47 10.90 8.79
N LYS A 101 24.48 12.23 8.80
CA LYS A 101 25.64 13.11 8.67
C LYS A 101 25.72 13.99 9.92
N PRO A 102 26.77 13.86 10.76
CA PRO A 102 26.83 14.55 12.04
C PRO A 102 26.67 16.08 11.96
N TYR A 103 27.21 16.71 10.92
CA TYR A 103 27.15 18.17 10.74
C TYR A 103 25.72 18.71 10.54
N VAL A 104 24.76 17.85 10.21
CA VAL A 104 23.36 18.27 10.00
C VAL A 104 22.75 18.80 11.29
N ALA A 105 23.26 18.38 12.47
CA ALA A 105 22.84 18.95 13.75
C ALA A 105 22.95 20.48 13.80
N ASP A 106 24.04 21.03 13.27
CA ASP A 106 24.29 22.48 13.26
C ASP A 106 23.46 23.22 12.18
N LEU A 107 23.00 22.48 11.16
CA LEU A 107 22.24 23.03 10.04
C LEU A 107 20.73 22.96 10.25
N LEU A 108 20.26 22.06 11.11
CA LEU A 108 18.85 21.78 11.29
C LEU A 108 18.04 23.02 11.72
N PRO A 109 18.50 23.90 12.63
CA PRO A 109 17.77 25.13 12.96
C PRO A 109 17.58 26.06 11.75
N GLN A 110 18.56 26.13 10.85
CA GLN A 110 18.47 26.94 9.63
C GLN A 110 17.51 26.31 8.61
N ALA A 111 17.57 24.99 8.47
CA ALA A 111 16.67 24.23 7.62
C ALA A 111 15.20 24.35 8.10
N ASP A 112 14.96 24.26 9.41
CA ASP A 112 13.65 24.46 10.04
C ASP A 112 13.13 25.88 9.82
N ALA A 113 13.99 26.90 9.88
CA ALA A 113 13.61 28.28 9.56
C ALA A 113 13.19 28.43 8.09
N ILE A 114 13.95 27.85 7.15
CA ILE A 114 13.60 27.84 5.72
C ILE A 114 12.27 27.12 5.48
N CYS A 115 12.01 26.02 6.17
CA CYS A 115 10.71 25.32 6.11
C CYS A 115 9.54 26.25 6.46
N ARG A 116 9.66 27.04 7.54
CA ARG A 116 8.61 28.00 7.96
C ARG A 116 8.42 29.12 6.93
N GLU A 117 9.51 29.63 6.37
CA GLU A 117 9.48 30.67 5.34
C GLU A 117 8.82 30.13 4.06
N LEU A 118 9.16 28.90 3.63
CA LEU A 118 8.50 28.24 2.49
C LEU A 118 7.01 28.01 2.71
N CYS A 119 6.60 27.56 3.91
CA CYS A 119 5.17 27.41 4.23
C CYS A 119 4.41 28.72 3.99
N THR A 120 5.03 29.85 4.32
CA THR A 120 4.42 31.18 4.14
C THR A 120 4.38 31.60 2.67
N ALA A 121 5.46 31.32 1.91
CA ALA A 121 5.51 31.65 0.49
C ALA A 121 4.47 30.87 -0.33
N LEU A 122 4.21 29.60 0.02
CA LEU A 122 3.26 28.74 -0.68
C LEU A 122 1.80 29.21 -0.56
N GLU A 123 1.43 29.86 0.54
CA GLU A 123 0.05 30.33 0.76
C GLU A 123 -0.42 31.38 -0.27
N MET A 124 0.45 31.84 -1.17
CA MET A 124 0.11 32.83 -2.19
C MET A 124 -0.58 32.25 -3.43
N GLU A 125 -0.44 30.95 -3.70
CA GLU A 125 -0.98 30.31 -4.92
C GLU A 125 -1.85 29.10 -4.56
N PRO A 126 -3.00 28.89 -5.24
CA PRO A 126 -3.85 27.72 -5.01
C PRO A 126 -3.21 26.44 -5.53
N VAL A 127 -3.47 25.33 -4.84
CA VAL A 127 -3.11 24.00 -5.33
C VAL A 127 -4.21 23.45 -6.23
N GLU A 128 -3.84 23.10 -7.45
CA GLU A 128 -4.69 22.31 -8.34
C GLU A 128 -4.39 20.81 -8.14
N TYR A 129 -5.44 20.05 -7.85
CA TYR A 129 -5.41 18.60 -7.82
C TYR A 129 -5.74 18.05 -9.21
N ASP A 130 -4.85 17.22 -9.75
CA ASP A 130 -4.93 16.69 -11.12
C ASP A 130 -5.63 15.33 -11.20
N GLY A 131 -6.15 14.81 -10.09
CA GLY A 131 -6.83 13.51 -10.05
C GLY A 131 -5.90 12.31 -9.86
N ASN A 132 -4.58 12.50 -9.84
CA ASN A 132 -3.63 11.44 -9.47
C ASN A 132 -3.77 11.14 -7.97
N GLY A 133 -3.55 9.89 -7.53
CA GLY A 133 -3.69 9.50 -6.11
C GLY A 133 -3.09 10.53 -5.14
N TRP A 134 -3.80 10.84 -4.06
CA TRP A 134 -3.48 11.98 -3.18
C TRP A 134 -2.05 11.98 -2.67
N LEU A 135 -1.51 10.84 -2.27
CA LEU A 135 -0.13 10.75 -1.82
C LEU A 135 0.86 11.00 -2.95
N ASP A 136 0.63 10.43 -4.12
CA ASP A 136 1.50 10.61 -5.29
C ASP A 136 1.52 12.08 -5.73
N ALA A 137 0.35 12.74 -5.74
CA ALA A 137 0.26 14.18 -5.96
C ALA A 137 1.04 14.93 -4.86
N ALA A 138 0.81 14.61 -3.60
CA ALA A 138 1.40 15.31 -2.47
C ALA A 138 2.93 15.26 -2.43
N ILE A 139 3.54 14.09 -2.60
CA ILE A 139 5.00 13.94 -2.54
C ILE A 139 5.73 14.67 -3.66
N ASN A 140 5.02 15.00 -4.74
CA ASN A 140 5.51 15.76 -5.89
C ASN A 140 5.16 17.27 -5.80
N ARG A 141 4.58 17.72 -4.69
CA ARG A 141 4.22 19.13 -4.46
C ARG A 141 5.01 19.69 -3.27
N PRO A 142 5.26 21.02 -3.26
CA PRO A 142 6.09 21.62 -2.22
C PRO A 142 5.59 21.36 -0.80
N ALA A 143 4.28 21.50 -0.54
CA ALA A 143 3.71 21.31 0.78
C ALA A 143 3.88 19.86 1.30
N GLY A 144 3.70 18.85 0.44
CA GLY A 144 3.95 17.46 0.81
C GLY A 144 5.44 17.17 1.00
N ALA A 145 6.32 17.74 0.17
CA ALA A 145 7.77 17.63 0.35
C ALA A 145 8.25 18.24 1.68
N LEU A 146 7.65 19.35 2.13
CA LEU A 146 7.91 19.94 3.44
C LEU A 146 7.39 19.07 4.58
N ALA A 147 6.20 18.46 4.45
CA ALA A 147 5.69 17.50 5.43
C ALA A 147 6.62 16.28 5.56
N ASP A 148 7.12 15.77 4.42
CA ASP A 148 8.12 14.70 4.40
C ASP A 148 9.43 15.16 5.07
N TYR A 149 9.92 16.37 4.78
CA TYR A 149 11.09 16.94 5.46
C TYR A 149 10.93 16.93 6.98
N VAL A 150 9.80 17.44 7.51
CA VAL A 150 9.60 17.50 8.96
C VAL A 150 9.55 16.09 9.55
N GLY A 151 8.83 15.16 8.92
CA GLY A 151 8.77 13.75 9.35
C GLY A 151 10.12 13.03 9.29
N ASP A 152 10.89 13.23 8.22
CA ASP A 152 12.24 12.64 8.08
C ASP A 152 13.21 13.25 9.09
N SER A 153 13.14 14.57 9.32
CA SER A 153 13.98 15.25 10.30
C SER A 153 13.79 14.68 11.71
N LEU A 154 12.55 14.32 12.08
CA LEU A 154 12.23 13.73 13.36
C LEU A 154 12.90 12.35 13.54
N ALA A 155 12.85 11.53 12.49
CA ALA A 155 13.52 10.22 12.46
C ALA A 155 15.06 10.33 12.46
N TYR A 156 15.58 11.43 11.91
CA TYR A 156 17.00 11.67 11.71
C TYR A 156 17.72 12.12 13.00
N ARG A 157 17.03 12.87 13.86
CA ARG A 157 17.56 13.49 15.09
C ARG A 157 18.33 12.53 16.00
N PRO A 158 17.83 11.31 16.32
CA PRO A 158 18.59 10.35 17.15
C PRO A 158 19.97 10.01 16.59
N GLY A 159 20.10 9.91 15.26
CA GLY A 159 21.37 9.58 14.61
C GLY A 159 22.43 10.67 14.73
N ILE A 160 22.02 11.93 14.86
CA ILE A 160 22.92 13.09 15.00
C ILE A 160 23.10 13.52 16.46
N GLY A 161 22.79 12.65 17.42
CA GLY A 161 22.99 12.91 18.85
C GLY A 161 22.00 13.92 19.45
N ILE A 162 20.92 14.24 18.73
CA ILE A 162 19.79 14.99 19.27
C ILE A 162 18.88 13.97 19.91
N GLU A 163 18.91 13.90 21.24
CA GLU A 163 18.01 13.01 21.98
C GLU A 163 16.56 13.27 21.57
N PRO A 164 15.79 12.22 21.23
CA PRO A 164 14.39 12.40 20.92
C PRO A 164 13.71 12.97 22.18
N PRO A 165 13.03 14.12 22.08
CA PRO A 165 12.23 14.60 23.19
C PRO A 165 11.19 13.55 23.54
N THR A 166 10.69 13.55 24.78
CA THR A 166 9.43 12.84 25.05
C THR A 166 8.34 13.52 24.21
N GLY A 167 7.84 12.84 23.16
CA GLY A 167 6.94 13.43 22.17
C GLY A 167 7.68 14.13 21.02
N LEU A 168 7.07 15.19 20.45
CA LEU A 168 7.63 15.89 19.28
C LEU A 168 8.66 16.97 19.65
N GLY A 169 8.56 17.55 20.85
CA GLY A 169 9.25 18.78 21.19
C GLY A 169 8.63 20.03 20.53
N ALA A 170 8.79 21.20 21.16
CA ALA A 170 8.10 22.42 20.77
C ALA A 170 8.42 22.89 19.34
N ASP A 171 9.68 22.73 18.90
CA ASP A 171 10.11 23.21 17.58
C ASP A 171 9.45 22.45 16.43
N VAL A 172 9.39 21.12 16.54
CA VAL A 172 8.80 20.22 15.55
C VAL A 172 7.28 20.31 15.60
N GLU A 173 6.69 20.37 16.79
CA GLU A 173 5.24 20.59 16.93
C GLU A 173 4.83 21.92 16.27
N GLY A 174 5.62 22.98 16.43
CA GLY A 174 5.40 24.26 15.77
C GLY A 174 5.51 24.19 14.24
N LEU A 175 6.39 23.33 13.70
CA LEU A 175 6.48 23.09 12.25
C LEU A 175 5.26 22.34 11.73
N PHE A 176 4.84 21.27 12.40
CA PHE A 176 3.62 20.56 12.03
C PHE A 176 2.40 21.46 12.14
N ALA A 177 2.25 22.23 13.22
CA ALA A 177 1.16 23.19 13.36
C ALA A 177 1.11 24.17 12.18
N ARG A 178 2.27 24.65 11.71
CA ARG A 178 2.34 25.53 10.53
C ARG A 178 1.85 24.83 9.26
N LEU A 179 2.28 23.59 9.01
CA LEU A 179 1.87 22.80 7.86
C LEU A 179 0.36 22.50 7.87
N LEU A 180 -0.19 22.18 9.04
CA LEU A 180 -1.61 21.84 9.20
C LEU A 180 -2.55 23.05 9.10
N LEU A 181 -2.01 24.26 9.24
CA LEU A 181 -2.76 25.51 9.10
C LEU A 181 -2.65 26.13 7.70
N MET A 182 -1.91 25.51 6.78
CA MET A 182 -1.73 26.03 5.42
C MET A 182 -3.06 26.16 4.68
N LYS A 183 -3.22 27.27 3.97
CA LYS A 183 -4.46 27.61 3.22
C LYS A 183 -4.36 27.23 1.74
N ASN A 184 -5.37 27.62 0.96
CA ASN A 184 -5.38 27.54 -0.52
C ASN A 184 -5.12 26.13 -1.09
N GLY A 185 -5.60 25.11 -0.38
CA GLY A 185 -5.45 23.71 -0.79
C GLY A 185 -4.12 23.08 -0.38
N HIS A 186 -3.12 23.80 0.12
CA HIS A 186 -1.83 23.18 0.48
C HIS A 186 -1.94 22.14 1.59
N VAL A 187 -2.86 22.31 2.55
CA VAL A 187 -3.11 21.31 3.59
C VAL A 187 -3.58 19.97 3.02
N SER A 188 -4.21 19.93 1.84
CA SER A 188 -4.59 18.65 1.21
C SER A 188 -3.39 17.84 0.74
N MET A 189 -2.25 18.50 0.48
CA MET A 189 -0.98 17.85 0.17
C MET A 189 -0.20 17.45 1.43
N VAL A 190 -0.51 18.04 2.59
CA VAL A 190 0.12 17.68 3.87
C VAL A 190 -0.51 16.42 4.46
N ARG A 191 -1.85 16.33 4.47
CA ARG A 191 -2.60 15.21 5.09
C ARG A 191 -2.16 13.81 4.63
N PRO A 192 -2.06 13.48 3.33
CA PRO A 192 -1.65 12.14 2.90
C PRO A 192 -0.22 11.81 3.37
N VAL A 193 0.71 12.77 3.30
CA VAL A 193 2.10 12.55 3.74
C VAL A 193 2.17 12.31 5.25
N MET A 194 1.38 13.05 6.03
CA MET A 194 1.30 12.88 7.48
C MET A 194 0.62 11.55 7.87
N ALA A 195 -0.46 11.18 7.18
CA ALA A 195 -1.15 9.92 7.40
C ALA A 195 -0.27 8.71 7.05
N ARG A 196 0.55 8.81 6.00
CA ARG A 196 1.58 7.81 5.65
C ARG A 196 2.53 7.50 6.82
N ARG A 197 2.74 8.48 7.70
CA ARG A 197 3.66 8.41 8.84
C ARG A 197 2.96 8.11 10.17
N LEU A 198 1.69 7.73 10.16
CA LEU A 198 0.91 7.54 11.39
C LEU A 198 1.61 6.62 12.40
N VAL A 199 2.12 5.46 11.95
CA VAL A 199 2.83 4.50 12.82
C VAL A 199 4.06 5.15 13.47
N GLN A 200 4.91 5.78 12.66
CA GLN A 200 6.09 6.49 13.15
C GLN A 200 5.73 7.61 14.14
N LEU A 201 4.70 8.40 13.82
CA LEU A 201 4.27 9.49 14.68
C LEU A 201 3.66 8.98 15.99
N ALA A 202 2.97 7.83 15.96
CA ALA A 202 2.42 7.19 17.15
C ALA A 202 3.52 6.62 18.06
N GLU A 203 4.60 6.06 17.50
CA GLU A 203 5.76 5.60 18.25
C GLU A 203 6.45 6.76 19.00
N ILE A 204 6.53 7.93 18.38
CA ILE A 204 7.27 9.09 18.93
C ILE A 204 6.38 9.95 19.83
N ALA A 205 5.13 10.19 19.41
CA ALA A 205 4.20 11.11 20.06
C ALA A 205 2.75 10.56 19.99
N PRO A 206 2.43 9.51 20.77
CA PRO A 206 1.14 8.81 20.69
C PRO A 206 -0.07 9.71 20.96
N ASP A 207 0.01 10.55 22.00
CA ASP A 207 -1.09 11.45 22.37
C ASP A 207 -1.36 12.52 21.30
N TRP A 208 -0.29 13.08 20.75
CA TRP A 208 -0.40 14.08 19.68
C TRP A 208 -0.99 13.44 18.42
N THR A 209 -0.52 12.25 18.05
CA THR A 209 -0.99 11.52 16.87
C THR A 209 -2.46 11.14 16.99
N ARG A 210 -2.88 10.64 18.16
CA ARG A 210 -4.28 10.31 18.46
C ARG A 210 -5.20 11.53 18.38
N LYS A 211 -4.72 12.71 18.82
CA LYS A 211 -5.51 13.95 18.82
C LYS A 211 -5.53 14.66 17.47
N THR A 212 -4.47 14.52 16.67
CA THR A 212 -4.25 15.36 15.48
C THR A 212 -4.42 14.61 14.17
N ILE A 213 -3.85 13.40 14.05
CA ILE A 213 -3.77 12.66 12.79
C ILE A 213 -4.91 11.65 12.66
N VAL A 214 -5.13 10.83 13.69
CA VAL A 214 -6.16 9.78 13.71
C VAL A 214 -7.56 10.30 13.34
N PRO A 215 -8.01 11.50 13.79
CA PRO A 215 -9.33 12.00 13.43
C PRO A 215 -9.55 12.18 11.92
N TRP A 216 -8.50 12.33 11.12
CA TRP A 216 -8.66 12.45 9.67
C TRP A 216 -9.13 11.15 9.01
N LEU A 217 -8.80 9.99 9.59
CA LEU A 217 -9.29 8.69 9.10
C LEU A 217 -10.82 8.53 9.29
N SER A 218 -11.45 9.39 10.09
CA SER A 218 -12.90 9.46 10.29
C SER A 218 -13.46 10.84 9.91
N CYS A 219 -12.73 11.62 9.11
CA CYS A 219 -13.12 12.98 8.74
C CYS A 219 -14.46 12.98 7.98
N PRO A 220 -15.48 13.76 8.38
CA PRO A 220 -16.79 13.73 7.71
C PRO A 220 -16.75 14.30 6.27
N ASN A 221 -15.73 15.09 5.93
CA ASN A 221 -15.50 15.56 4.58
C ASN A 221 -14.80 14.47 3.74
N ASP A 222 -15.36 14.13 2.57
CA ASP A 222 -14.88 13.05 1.70
C ASP A 222 -13.45 13.27 1.20
N GLU A 223 -13.09 14.51 0.90
CA GLU A 223 -11.75 14.84 0.39
C GLU A 223 -10.68 14.66 1.48
N CYS A 224 -10.94 15.19 2.67
CA CYS A 224 -10.12 15.04 3.87
C CYS A 224 -9.95 13.56 4.26
N PHE A 225 -11.03 12.78 4.18
CA PHE A 225 -11.01 11.34 4.39
C PHE A 225 -10.16 10.62 3.35
N ALA A 226 -10.38 10.90 2.06
CA ALA A 226 -9.67 10.28 0.96
C ALA A 226 -8.16 10.59 1.00
N GLN A 227 -7.79 11.84 1.33
CA GLN A 227 -6.41 12.26 1.54
C GLN A 227 -5.72 11.44 2.64
N ALA A 228 -6.36 11.32 3.80
CA ALA A 228 -5.78 10.60 4.92
C ALA A 228 -5.64 9.10 4.62
N TRP A 229 -6.68 8.47 4.06
CA TRP A 229 -6.66 7.04 3.75
C TRP A 229 -5.68 6.71 2.62
N ASP A 230 -5.64 7.47 1.53
CA ASP A 230 -4.70 7.21 0.43
C ASP A 230 -3.24 7.27 0.91
N GLY A 231 -2.93 8.25 1.77
CA GLY A 231 -1.62 8.34 2.42
C GLY A 231 -1.32 7.19 3.38
N TYR A 232 -2.26 6.86 4.26
CA TYR A 232 -2.09 5.81 5.26
C TYR A 232 -1.89 4.42 4.63
N LEU A 233 -2.72 4.07 3.64
CA LEU A 233 -2.68 2.77 2.96
C LEU A 233 -1.37 2.56 2.19
N LEU A 234 -0.80 3.62 1.61
CA LEU A 234 0.49 3.56 0.90
C LEU A 234 1.72 3.69 1.81
N GLY A 235 1.56 3.83 3.13
CA GLY A 235 2.67 3.99 4.05
C GLY A 235 3.57 2.78 4.22
N GLY A 236 3.15 1.62 3.70
CA GLY A 236 3.98 0.40 3.62
C GLY A 236 4.43 -0.16 4.97
N ARG A 237 3.90 0.36 6.09
CA ARG A 237 4.16 -0.16 7.43
C ARG A 237 2.92 -0.85 7.94
N TYR A 238 3.06 -2.13 8.29
CA TYR A 238 2.05 -2.81 9.08
C TYR A 238 1.81 -2.02 10.37
N PRO A 239 0.56 -1.85 10.76
CA PRO A 239 0.19 -0.91 11.82
C PRO A 239 0.37 -1.50 13.22
N LEU A 240 1.51 -2.12 13.46
CA LEU A 240 1.90 -2.62 14.76
C LEU A 240 1.94 -1.47 15.77
N GLY A 241 1.27 -1.64 16.92
CA GLY A 241 1.26 -0.66 18.01
C GLY A 241 0.32 0.54 17.80
N VAL A 242 -0.47 0.58 16.73
CA VAL A 242 -1.49 1.63 16.51
C VAL A 242 -2.90 1.08 16.32
N ASP A 243 -3.08 -0.23 16.47
CA ASP A 243 -4.34 -0.95 16.32
C ASP A 243 -5.46 -0.36 17.18
N GLU A 244 -5.23 -0.14 18.48
CA GLU A 244 -6.26 0.42 19.37
C GLU A 244 -6.72 1.82 18.95
N MET A 245 -5.83 2.64 18.37
CA MET A 245 -6.17 4.01 17.98
C MET A 245 -6.81 4.11 16.60
N THR A 246 -6.49 3.22 15.66
CA THR A 246 -7.03 3.22 14.29
C THR A 246 -8.22 2.28 14.10
N ARG A 247 -8.40 1.27 14.98
CA ARG A 247 -9.51 0.29 14.91
C ARG A 247 -10.88 0.93 14.65
N PRO A 248 -11.32 1.97 15.41
CA PRO A 248 -12.62 2.59 15.15
C PRO A 248 -12.76 3.16 13.73
N ALA A 249 -11.68 3.70 13.16
CA ALA A 249 -11.68 4.27 11.82
C ALA A 249 -11.75 3.18 10.74
N PHE A 250 -11.09 2.03 10.95
CA PHE A 250 -11.20 0.86 10.08
C PHE A 250 -12.61 0.26 10.09
N LEU A 251 -13.26 0.20 11.24
CA LEU A 251 -14.63 -0.29 11.27
C LEU A 251 -15.56 0.69 10.54
N ALA A 252 -15.47 1.99 10.86
CA ALA A 252 -16.32 3.00 10.25
C ALA A 252 -16.05 3.26 8.75
N GLY A 253 -14.83 2.98 8.27
CA GLY A 253 -14.34 3.39 6.94
C GLY A 253 -14.70 2.47 5.77
N THR A 254 -15.11 1.22 6.02
CA THR A 254 -15.14 0.14 5.00
C THR A 254 -15.89 0.52 3.72
N GLU A 255 -17.16 0.95 3.81
CA GLU A 255 -17.94 1.31 2.63
C GLU A 255 -17.39 2.56 1.93
N ARG A 256 -16.91 3.51 2.73
CA ARG A 256 -16.49 4.81 2.25
C ARG A 256 -15.14 4.75 1.53
N VAL A 257 -14.22 3.89 1.98
CA VAL A 257 -12.97 3.62 1.25
C VAL A 257 -13.27 2.97 -0.10
N ALA A 258 -14.13 1.95 -0.14
CA ALA A 258 -14.50 1.30 -1.41
C ALA A 258 -15.10 2.29 -2.41
N LYS A 259 -15.89 3.26 -1.93
CA LYS A 259 -16.52 4.29 -2.77
C LYS A 259 -15.55 5.38 -3.23
N LEU A 260 -14.73 5.92 -2.32
CA LEU A 260 -13.90 7.11 -2.59
C LEU A 260 -12.51 6.77 -3.11
N LEU A 261 -12.01 5.57 -2.79
CA LEU A 261 -10.67 5.10 -3.13
C LEU A 261 -10.73 3.67 -3.70
N PRO A 262 -11.47 3.41 -4.79
CA PRO A 262 -11.61 2.05 -5.34
C PRO A 262 -10.26 1.43 -5.72
N GLY A 263 -9.29 2.25 -6.17
CA GLY A 263 -7.92 1.82 -6.47
C GLY A 263 -7.06 1.47 -5.24
N ARG A 264 -7.57 1.68 -4.02
CA ARG A 264 -6.90 1.35 -2.74
C ARG A 264 -7.67 0.31 -1.92
N LEU A 265 -8.72 -0.28 -2.49
CA LEU A 265 -9.55 -1.24 -1.76
C LEU A 265 -8.75 -2.48 -1.35
N ASP A 266 -7.83 -2.94 -2.20
CA ASP A 266 -6.96 -4.08 -1.90
C ASP A 266 -6.03 -3.78 -0.69
N ASP A 267 -5.33 -2.63 -0.72
CA ASP A 267 -4.48 -2.17 0.39
C ASP A 267 -5.26 -2.07 1.71
N TYR A 268 -6.50 -1.57 1.64
CA TYR A 268 -7.39 -1.46 2.79
C TYR A 268 -7.75 -2.83 3.37
N VAL A 269 -8.20 -3.75 2.51
CA VAL A 269 -8.59 -5.09 2.92
C VAL A 269 -7.38 -5.88 3.45
N GLU A 270 -6.19 -5.68 2.89
CA GLU A 270 -4.95 -6.25 3.40
C GLU A 270 -4.71 -5.88 4.86
N ILE A 271 -4.75 -4.58 5.18
CA ILE A 271 -4.51 -4.10 6.53
C ILE A 271 -5.66 -4.51 7.47
N TYR A 272 -6.89 -4.54 6.97
CA TYR A 272 -8.05 -5.02 7.73
C TYR A 272 -7.88 -6.49 8.13
N VAL A 273 -7.48 -7.35 7.18
CA VAL A 273 -7.18 -8.77 7.43
C VAL A 273 -6.01 -8.89 8.41
N PHE A 274 -4.98 -8.06 8.29
CA PHE A 274 -3.87 -8.05 9.24
C PHE A 274 -4.35 -7.79 10.68
N TYR A 275 -5.17 -6.75 10.92
CA TYR A 275 -5.71 -6.51 12.26
C TYR A 275 -6.57 -7.65 12.78
N MET A 276 -7.41 -8.19 11.90
CA MET A 276 -8.28 -9.32 12.23
C MET A 276 -7.46 -10.55 12.66
N LEU A 277 -6.33 -10.83 12.00
CA LEU A 277 -5.47 -11.96 12.37
C LEU A 277 -4.68 -11.75 13.67
N MET A 278 -4.49 -10.50 14.07
CA MET A 278 -3.85 -10.12 15.33
C MET A 278 -4.85 -10.08 16.51
N ASP A 279 -6.15 -10.04 16.24
CA ASP A 279 -7.19 -10.07 17.28
C ASP A 279 -7.38 -11.50 17.83
N VAL A 280 -7.69 -11.60 19.12
CA VAL A 280 -7.95 -12.87 19.80
C VAL A 280 -9.26 -13.50 19.32
N ASP A 281 -10.26 -12.68 18.97
CA ASP A 281 -11.53 -13.15 18.44
C ASP A 281 -12.05 -12.25 17.29
N PRO A 282 -11.61 -12.52 16.04
CA PRO A 282 -12.10 -11.76 14.89
C PRO A 282 -13.59 -11.94 14.60
N LEU A 283 -14.25 -12.96 15.20
CA LEU A 283 -15.68 -13.19 15.04
C LEU A 283 -16.54 -12.33 15.96
N ALA A 284 -15.95 -11.70 16.97
CA ALA A 284 -16.66 -10.80 17.86
C ALA A 284 -17.03 -9.48 17.15
N GLU A 285 -16.14 -8.94 16.32
CA GLU A 285 -16.32 -7.61 15.74
C GLU A 285 -15.87 -7.51 14.28
N TRP A 286 -14.60 -7.77 13.98
CA TRP A 286 -13.98 -7.48 12.68
C TRP A 286 -14.72 -8.13 11.49
N LEU A 287 -14.92 -9.45 11.53
CA LEU A 287 -15.56 -10.19 10.44
C LEU A 287 -17.06 -9.86 10.31
N PRO A 288 -17.88 -9.91 11.37
CA PRO A 288 -19.29 -9.53 11.27
C PRO A 288 -19.46 -8.11 10.74
N HIS A 289 -18.65 -7.16 11.21
CA HIS A 289 -18.77 -5.76 10.83
C HIS A 289 -18.48 -5.54 9.35
N LEU A 290 -17.33 -6.03 8.86
CA LEU A 290 -17.00 -5.91 7.43
C LEU A 290 -18.05 -6.60 6.58
N VAL A 291 -18.39 -7.85 6.87
CA VAL A 291 -19.36 -8.60 6.04
C VAL A 291 -20.74 -7.92 6.04
N GLN A 292 -21.15 -7.29 7.14
CA GLN A 292 -22.42 -6.57 7.22
C GLN A 292 -22.42 -5.27 6.40
N SER A 293 -21.36 -4.46 6.47
CA SER A 293 -21.31 -3.12 5.86
C SER A 293 -20.69 -3.07 4.46
N ALA A 294 -19.94 -4.09 4.07
CA ALA A 294 -19.16 -4.11 2.83
C ALA A 294 -20.00 -4.37 1.56
N SER A 295 -19.57 -3.77 0.46
CA SER A 295 -20.02 -4.13 -0.89
C SER A 295 -19.64 -5.56 -1.25
N ASP A 296 -20.28 -6.12 -2.28
CA ASP A 296 -19.99 -7.48 -2.76
C ASP A 296 -18.54 -7.62 -3.24
N ASP A 297 -17.99 -6.59 -3.89
CA ASP A 297 -16.58 -6.55 -4.31
C ASP A 297 -15.61 -6.54 -3.13
N THR A 298 -15.93 -5.80 -2.07
CA THR A 298 -15.11 -5.78 -0.84
C THR A 298 -15.15 -7.14 -0.14
N ARG A 299 -16.31 -7.82 -0.12
CA ARG A 299 -16.42 -9.17 0.44
C ARG A 299 -15.69 -10.22 -0.40
N LYS A 300 -15.74 -10.09 -1.72
CA LYS A 300 -14.89 -10.89 -2.63
C LYS A 300 -13.41 -10.69 -2.31
N MET A 301 -12.98 -9.44 -2.20
CA MET A 301 -11.58 -9.10 -1.87
C MET A 301 -11.16 -9.67 -0.51
N LEU A 302 -12.03 -9.61 0.50
CA LEU A 302 -11.78 -10.26 1.80
C LEU A 302 -11.56 -11.77 1.64
N ALA A 303 -12.46 -12.45 0.93
CA ALA A 303 -12.36 -13.90 0.75
C ALA A 303 -11.10 -14.31 -0.02
N TRP A 304 -10.73 -13.54 -1.05
CA TRP A 304 -9.47 -13.71 -1.79
C TRP A 304 -8.24 -13.45 -0.91
N ARG A 305 -8.22 -12.36 -0.13
CA ARG A 305 -7.08 -12.04 0.73
C ARG A 305 -6.90 -13.07 1.85
N LEU A 306 -8.01 -13.58 2.39
CA LEU A 306 -7.98 -14.72 3.32
C LEU A 306 -7.40 -15.96 2.65
N HIS A 307 -7.82 -16.29 1.44
CA HIS A 307 -7.23 -17.39 0.68
C HIS A 307 -5.70 -17.26 0.57
N TRP A 308 -5.21 -16.08 0.20
CA TRP A 308 -3.77 -15.79 0.11
C TRP A 308 -3.05 -15.89 1.45
N VAL A 309 -3.66 -15.44 2.55
CA VAL A 309 -3.03 -15.61 3.87
C VAL A 309 -2.96 -17.08 4.26
N LEU A 310 -4.03 -17.85 4.05
CA LEU A 310 -4.06 -19.28 4.34
C LEU A 310 -3.04 -20.05 3.50
N SER A 311 -2.86 -19.67 2.23
CA SER A 311 -1.91 -20.33 1.33
C SER A 311 -0.45 -20.17 1.77
N ASN A 312 -0.13 -19.12 2.53
CA ASN A 312 1.22 -18.77 2.99
C ASN A 312 1.45 -19.04 4.48
N ALA A 313 0.44 -19.52 5.20
CA ALA A 313 0.53 -19.78 6.64
C ALA A 313 1.27 -21.09 6.95
N SER A 314 1.92 -21.15 8.11
CA SER A 314 2.49 -22.39 8.62
C SER A 314 1.40 -23.37 9.08
N ALA A 315 1.72 -24.66 9.15
CA ALA A 315 0.78 -25.68 9.64
C ALA A 315 0.28 -25.38 11.07
N ASP A 316 1.13 -24.82 11.94
CA ASP A 316 0.75 -24.42 13.31
C ASP A 316 -0.22 -23.24 13.32
N GLN A 317 0.01 -22.24 12.46
CA GLN A 317 -0.90 -21.10 12.29
C GLN A 317 -2.25 -21.57 11.76
N LEU A 318 -2.26 -22.41 10.72
CA LEU A 318 -3.49 -22.98 10.17
C LEU A 318 -4.26 -23.77 11.22
N THR A 319 -3.57 -24.58 12.03
CA THR A 319 -4.22 -25.33 13.12
C THR A 319 -4.86 -24.40 14.15
N THR A 320 -4.13 -23.36 14.53
CA THR A 320 -4.59 -22.37 15.51
C THR A 320 -5.80 -21.59 14.98
N TRP A 321 -5.74 -21.07 13.76
CA TRP A 321 -6.83 -20.29 13.16
C TRP A 321 -8.04 -21.16 12.80
N TRP A 322 -7.83 -22.40 12.35
CA TRP A 322 -8.91 -23.33 12.06
C TRP A 322 -9.74 -23.65 13.30
N ALA A 323 -9.08 -24.03 14.39
CA ALA A 323 -9.71 -24.32 15.66
C ALA A 323 -10.29 -23.06 16.34
N GLY A 324 -9.64 -21.91 16.14
CA GLY A 324 -10.05 -20.64 16.73
C GLY A 324 -11.29 -20.04 16.07
N TRP A 325 -11.23 -19.76 14.76
CA TRP A 325 -12.26 -18.95 14.12
C TRP A 325 -12.61 -19.31 12.67
N ILE A 326 -11.70 -19.83 11.84
CA ILE A 326 -11.97 -20.03 10.40
C ILE A 326 -13.12 -21.00 10.18
N LYS A 327 -13.13 -22.13 10.88
CA LYS A 327 -14.20 -23.13 10.75
C LYS A 327 -15.56 -22.54 11.11
N THR A 328 -15.64 -21.90 12.27
CA THR A 328 -16.89 -21.26 12.75
C THR A 328 -17.33 -20.11 11.84
N TYR A 329 -16.38 -19.33 11.33
CA TYR A 329 -16.65 -18.30 10.32
C TYR A 329 -17.35 -18.91 9.12
N TRP A 330 -16.75 -19.93 8.50
CA TRP A 330 -17.28 -20.56 7.31
C TRP A 330 -18.66 -21.19 7.55
N GLU A 331 -18.85 -21.89 8.67
CA GLU A 331 -20.16 -22.42 9.06
C GLU A 331 -21.23 -21.33 9.18
N ARG A 332 -20.89 -20.15 9.71
CA ARG A 332 -21.78 -18.99 9.78
C ARG A 332 -22.06 -18.43 8.39
N ARG A 333 -21.05 -18.34 7.52
CA ARG A 333 -21.21 -17.89 6.13
C ARG A 333 -22.14 -18.80 5.32
N ASN A 334 -22.03 -20.12 5.48
CA ASN A 334 -22.93 -21.09 4.83
C ASN A 334 -24.39 -20.91 5.26
N LYS A 335 -24.63 -20.45 6.50
CA LYS A 335 -25.96 -20.10 7.03
C LYS A 335 -26.41 -18.69 6.64
N GLY A 336 -25.62 -17.96 5.85
CA GLY A 336 -25.92 -16.59 5.43
C GLY A 336 -25.78 -15.56 6.56
N VAL A 337 -24.94 -15.81 7.57
CA VAL A 337 -24.72 -14.89 8.70
C VAL A 337 -23.37 -14.18 8.56
N PRO A 338 -23.29 -12.84 8.65
CA PRO A 338 -24.40 -11.91 8.95
C PRO A 338 -25.32 -11.62 7.74
N ARG A 339 -24.86 -11.86 6.51
CA ARG A 339 -25.69 -11.77 5.29
C ARG A 339 -25.39 -12.90 4.30
N PRO A 340 -26.26 -13.22 3.33
CA PRO A 340 -25.96 -14.25 2.32
C PRO A 340 -24.63 -14.02 1.58
N LEU A 341 -23.96 -15.11 1.21
CA LEU A 341 -22.75 -15.08 0.37
C LEU A 341 -23.05 -14.41 -0.98
N ALA A 342 -22.19 -13.48 -1.40
CA ALA A 342 -22.20 -13.01 -2.79
C ALA A 342 -21.54 -14.02 -3.72
N GLY A 343 -21.88 -14.00 -5.02
CA GLY A 343 -21.30 -14.93 -6.00
C GLY A 343 -19.78 -14.86 -6.09
N GLY A 344 -19.20 -13.65 -6.03
CA GLY A 344 -17.74 -13.46 -6.02
C GLY A 344 -17.09 -13.97 -4.74
N GLU A 345 -17.62 -13.58 -3.57
CA GLU A 345 -17.16 -14.07 -2.24
C GLU A 345 -17.17 -15.60 -2.17
N LEU A 346 -18.23 -16.21 -2.69
CA LEU A 346 -18.42 -17.64 -2.75
C LEU A 346 -17.35 -18.33 -3.62
N ALA A 347 -17.02 -17.78 -4.78
CA ALA A 347 -16.08 -18.40 -5.71
C ALA A 347 -14.67 -18.44 -5.10
N GLU A 348 -14.28 -17.37 -4.39
CA GLU A 348 -13.01 -17.33 -3.66
C GLU A 348 -12.97 -18.33 -2.49
N MET A 349 -14.07 -18.45 -1.73
CA MET A 349 -14.16 -19.41 -0.63
C MET A 349 -14.10 -20.87 -1.08
N LEU A 350 -14.52 -21.19 -2.33
CA LEU A 350 -14.32 -22.52 -2.90
C LEU A 350 -12.83 -22.84 -3.16
N GLY A 351 -11.93 -21.86 -3.21
CA GLY A 351 -10.48 -22.12 -3.27
C GLY A 351 -9.90 -22.60 -1.94
N TRP A 352 -10.53 -22.24 -0.82
CA TRP A 352 -9.97 -22.41 0.52
C TRP A 352 -9.63 -23.86 0.92
N PRO A 353 -10.38 -24.92 0.53
CA PRO A 353 -10.02 -26.29 0.93
C PRO A 353 -8.62 -26.66 0.44
N ALA A 354 -8.25 -26.25 -0.77
CA ALA A 354 -6.98 -26.60 -1.38
C ALA A 354 -5.77 -26.04 -0.61
N VAL A 355 -5.94 -24.93 0.10
CA VAL A 355 -4.89 -24.29 0.91
C VAL A 355 -4.93 -24.71 2.39
N LEU A 356 -5.79 -25.66 2.75
CA LEU A 356 -5.94 -26.19 4.10
C LEU A 356 -5.64 -27.69 4.15
N PRO A 357 -4.41 -28.13 3.82
CA PRO A 357 -4.11 -29.54 3.56
C PRO A 357 -4.44 -30.47 4.73
N GLN A 358 -4.11 -30.07 5.96
CA GLN A 358 -4.40 -30.86 7.17
C GLN A 358 -5.90 -30.90 7.56
N PHE A 359 -6.71 -30.02 6.97
CA PHE A 359 -8.16 -29.94 7.19
C PHE A 359 -8.94 -30.14 5.88
N PHE A 360 -8.31 -30.72 4.86
CA PHE A 360 -8.88 -30.76 3.52
C PHE A 360 -10.22 -31.49 3.48
N GLY A 361 -10.30 -32.69 4.07
CA GLY A 361 -11.57 -33.43 4.15
C GLY A 361 -12.69 -32.72 4.94
N GLU A 362 -12.35 -31.89 5.93
CA GLU A 362 -13.33 -31.12 6.71
C GLU A 362 -13.79 -29.86 5.95
N SER A 363 -12.84 -29.10 5.42
CA SER A 363 -13.09 -27.90 4.62
C SER A 363 -13.81 -28.21 3.31
N ALA A 364 -13.52 -29.34 2.67
CA ALA A 364 -14.26 -29.84 1.50
C ALA A 364 -15.74 -30.09 1.81
N LYS A 365 -16.07 -30.61 3.01
CA LYS A 365 -17.46 -30.78 3.45
C LYS A 365 -18.15 -29.44 3.70
N LEU A 366 -17.43 -28.44 4.24
CA LEU A 366 -17.97 -27.09 4.39
C LEU A 366 -18.23 -26.45 3.02
N ALA A 367 -17.32 -26.61 2.06
CA ALA A 367 -17.52 -26.15 0.70
C ALA A 367 -18.71 -26.84 0.02
N ALA A 368 -18.90 -28.14 0.23
CA ALA A 368 -20.07 -28.87 -0.28
C ALA A 368 -21.40 -28.43 0.32
N ALA A 369 -21.39 -27.88 1.54
CA ALA A 369 -22.58 -27.33 2.19
C ALA A 369 -22.86 -25.86 1.80
N MET A 370 -22.01 -25.23 0.99
CA MET A 370 -22.24 -23.86 0.52
C MET A 370 -23.47 -23.79 -0.40
N PRO A 371 -24.23 -22.68 -0.38
CA PRO A 371 -25.31 -22.47 -1.34
C PRO A 371 -24.74 -22.49 -2.76
N LYS A 372 -25.33 -23.26 -3.68
CA LYS A 372 -24.85 -23.29 -5.06
C LYS A 372 -24.99 -21.92 -5.72
N GLY A 373 -23.92 -21.47 -6.35
CA GLY A 373 -23.82 -20.21 -7.09
C GLY A 373 -23.22 -20.43 -8.47
N GLN A 374 -23.11 -19.36 -9.25
CA GLN A 374 -22.39 -19.38 -10.51
C GLN A 374 -20.89 -19.48 -10.23
N LEU A 375 -20.26 -20.55 -10.68
CA LEU A 375 -18.82 -20.69 -10.66
C LEU A 375 -18.19 -19.66 -11.61
N GLN A 376 -17.22 -18.93 -11.10
CA GLN A 376 -16.33 -18.07 -11.87
C GLN A 376 -14.93 -18.71 -11.92
N TYR A 377 -13.98 -18.11 -12.63
CA TYR A 377 -12.59 -18.57 -12.62
C TYR A 377 -12.08 -18.66 -11.16
N THR A 378 -11.52 -19.81 -10.79
CA THR A 378 -10.97 -20.08 -9.45
C THR A 378 -9.56 -20.66 -9.59
N ALA A 379 -8.63 -20.30 -8.70
CA ALA A 379 -7.29 -20.91 -8.63
C ALA A 379 -7.29 -22.36 -8.09
N LEU A 380 -8.47 -22.97 -7.93
CA LEU A 380 -8.67 -24.22 -7.22
C LEU A 380 -7.77 -25.36 -7.73
N PHE A 381 -7.69 -25.56 -9.04
CA PHE A 381 -6.94 -26.66 -9.64
C PHE A 381 -5.44 -26.46 -9.50
N GLU A 382 -4.97 -25.22 -9.63
CA GLU A 382 -3.59 -24.85 -9.40
C GLU A 382 -3.20 -25.19 -7.95
N ASP A 383 -4.02 -24.81 -6.96
CA ASP A 383 -3.73 -25.07 -5.55
C ASP A 383 -3.80 -26.56 -5.17
N LEU A 384 -4.79 -27.30 -5.70
CA LEU A 384 -4.90 -28.76 -5.50
C LEU A 384 -3.69 -29.52 -6.08
N THR A 385 -3.16 -29.03 -7.20
CA THR A 385 -1.99 -29.61 -7.86
C THR A 385 -0.71 -29.24 -7.13
N ALA A 386 -0.52 -27.95 -6.81
CA ALA A 386 0.67 -27.42 -6.14
C ALA A 386 0.90 -28.06 -4.76
N ARG A 387 -0.17 -28.52 -4.09
CA ARG A 387 -0.12 -29.18 -2.78
C ARG A 387 -0.28 -30.71 -2.85
N ASP A 388 -0.34 -31.28 -4.05
CA ASP A 388 -0.43 -32.73 -4.29
C ASP A 388 -1.60 -33.40 -3.54
N LEU A 389 -2.69 -32.65 -3.29
CA LEU A 389 -3.83 -33.14 -2.50
C LEU A 389 -4.59 -34.26 -3.20
N HIS A 390 -4.62 -34.22 -4.52
CA HIS A 390 -5.20 -35.26 -5.35
C HIS A 390 -4.44 -36.61 -5.27
N ARG A 391 -3.18 -36.62 -4.80
CA ARG A 391 -2.40 -37.84 -4.56
C ARG A 391 -2.34 -38.23 -3.09
N THR A 392 -2.21 -37.25 -2.20
CA THR A 392 -2.05 -37.50 -0.76
C THR A 392 -3.39 -37.76 -0.05
N GLN A 393 -4.50 -37.24 -0.59
CA GLN A 393 -5.87 -37.40 -0.08
C GLN A 393 -6.87 -37.61 -1.25
N PRO A 394 -6.71 -38.69 -2.04
CA PRO A 394 -7.43 -38.85 -3.31
C PRO A 394 -8.94 -39.01 -3.13
N GLU A 395 -9.40 -39.70 -2.08
CA GLU A 395 -10.84 -39.89 -1.81
C GLU A 395 -11.52 -38.55 -1.52
N GLU A 396 -10.94 -37.75 -0.63
CA GLU A 396 -11.41 -36.41 -0.30
C GLU A 396 -11.36 -35.49 -1.54
N ALA A 397 -10.28 -35.57 -2.32
CA ALA A 397 -10.12 -34.76 -3.52
C ALA A 397 -11.18 -35.10 -4.58
N ALA A 398 -11.42 -36.39 -4.81
CA ALA A 398 -12.45 -36.85 -5.75
C ALA A 398 -13.86 -36.44 -5.30
N SER A 399 -14.16 -36.57 -4.01
CA SER A 399 -15.43 -36.14 -3.44
C SER A 399 -15.63 -34.62 -3.58
N TYR A 400 -14.56 -33.87 -3.33
CA TYR A 400 -14.57 -32.42 -3.45
C TYR A 400 -14.75 -31.95 -4.90
N LEU A 401 -14.00 -32.54 -5.85
CA LEU A 401 -14.16 -32.28 -7.27
C LEU A 401 -15.58 -32.59 -7.73
N THR A 402 -16.13 -33.75 -7.36
CA THR A 402 -17.51 -34.12 -7.70
C THR A 402 -18.50 -33.04 -7.25
N THR A 403 -18.28 -32.49 -6.04
CA THR A 403 -19.09 -31.39 -5.53
C THR A 403 -18.97 -30.17 -6.41
N VAL A 404 -17.76 -29.66 -6.67
CA VAL A 404 -17.50 -28.44 -7.45
C VAL A 404 -18.02 -28.57 -8.90
N LEU A 405 -17.84 -29.74 -9.52
CA LEU A 405 -18.32 -29.99 -10.89
C LEU A 405 -19.85 -30.02 -10.99
N GLY A 406 -20.55 -30.18 -9.87
CA GLY A 406 -22.01 -30.06 -9.79
C GLY A 406 -22.53 -28.63 -9.67
N TRP A 407 -21.68 -27.60 -9.80
CA TRP A 407 -22.05 -26.19 -9.74
C TRP A 407 -22.33 -25.62 -11.14
N PRO A 408 -23.30 -24.71 -11.28
CA PRO A 408 -23.48 -23.94 -12.53
C PRO A 408 -22.18 -23.23 -12.93
N GLY A 409 -21.75 -23.37 -14.20
CA GLY A 409 -20.51 -22.78 -14.69
C GLY A 409 -19.27 -23.66 -14.59
N ALA A 410 -19.38 -24.87 -14.03
CA ALA A 410 -18.26 -25.81 -13.95
C ALA A 410 -17.69 -26.22 -15.32
N GLU A 411 -18.38 -25.94 -16.42
CA GLU A 411 -17.89 -26.20 -17.78
C GLU A 411 -16.59 -25.43 -18.08
N SER A 412 -16.36 -24.28 -17.43
CA SER A 412 -15.12 -23.52 -17.60
C SER A 412 -13.90 -24.25 -17.04
N LEU A 413 -14.09 -25.20 -16.13
CA LEU A 413 -13.03 -25.99 -15.51
C LEU A 413 -12.53 -27.15 -16.37
N ARG A 414 -13.17 -27.40 -17.51
CA ARG A 414 -12.89 -28.55 -18.38
C ARG A 414 -11.42 -28.66 -18.81
N TYR A 415 -10.73 -27.54 -18.94
CA TYR A 415 -9.35 -27.49 -19.43
C TYR A 415 -8.30 -27.91 -18.38
N GLU A 416 -8.62 -27.78 -17.09
CA GLU A 416 -7.68 -28.02 -15.98
C GLU A 416 -7.85 -29.44 -15.38
N LEU A 417 -9.02 -30.05 -15.58
CA LEU A 417 -9.35 -31.39 -15.07
C LEU A 417 -8.50 -32.54 -15.61
N PRO A 418 -8.15 -32.62 -16.92
CA PRO A 418 -7.49 -33.81 -17.47
C PRO A 418 -6.17 -34.16 -16.78
N ASP A 419 -5.34 -33.17 -16.49
CA ASP A 419 -4.04 -33.38 -15.87
C ASP A 419 -4.19 -33.78 -14.40
N LEU A 420 -5.17 -33.21 -13.69
CA LEU A 420 -5.48 -33.58 -12.32
C LEU A 420 -5.98 -35.03 -12.23
N ILE A 421 -6.91 -35.44 -13.10
CA ILE A 421 -7.47 -36.81 -13.12
C ILE A 421 -6.40 -37.84 -13.50
N LYS A 422 -5.53 -37.53 -14.47
CA LYS A 422 -4.39 -38.38 -14.84
C LYS A 422 -3.39 -38.57 -13.71
N ALA A 423 -3.33 -37.64 -12.76
CA ALA A 423 -2.42 -37.74 -11.63
C ALA A 423 -3.03 -38.47 -10.43
N MET A 424 -4.34 -38.74 -10.42
CA MET A 424 -5.04 -39.45 -9.35
C MET A 424 -4.96 -40.98 -9.52
N ASP A 425 -4.72 -41.67 -8.41
CA ASP A 425 -4.77 -43.14 -8.34
C ASP A 425 -6.20 -43.62 -8.12
N LYS A 426 -6.78 -44.18 -9.17
CA LYS A 426 -8.16 -44.70 -9.18
C LYS A 426 -8.39 -45.81 -8.15
N SER A 427 -7.36 -46.59 -7.82
CA SER A 427 -7.47 -47.72 -6.88
C SER A 427 -7.71 -47.29 -5.43
N GLN A 428 -7.37 -46.04 -5.10
CA GLN A 428 -7.54 -45.45 -3.77
C GLN A 428 -8.94 -44.84 -3.56
N LEU A 429 -9.79 -44.86 -4.59
CA LEU A 429 -11.13 -44.31 -4.53
C LEU A 429 -12.16 -45.37 -4.15
N SER A 430 -13.10 -45.01 -3.27
CA SER A 430 -14.24 -45.86 -2.99
C SER A 430 -15.12 -45.97 -4.23
N SER A 431 -15.79 -47.12 -4.40
CA SER A 431 -16.68 -47.35 -5.54
C SER A 431 -17.81 -46.32 -5.66
N VAL A 432 -18.20 -45.69 -4.55
CA VAL A 432 -19.24 -44.65 -4.52
C VAL A 432 -18.68 -43.34 -5.05
N THR A 433 -17.54 -42.90 -4.54
CA THR A 433 -16.87 -41.65 -4.94
C THR A 433 -16.43 -41.71 -6.39
N LEU A 434 -15.83 -42.82 -6.83
CA LEU A 434 -15.42 -43.03 -8.20
C LEU A 434 -16.60 -42.90 -9.18
N LYS A 435 -17.72 -43.58 -8.92
CA LYS A 435 -18.91 -43.51 -9.78
C LYS A 435 -19.50 -42.11 -9.85
N ALA A 436 -19.51 -41.39 -8.72
CA ALA A 436 -20.02 -40.03 -8.67
C ALA A 436 -19.13 -39.06 -9.48
N LEU A 437 -17.81 -39.20 -9.35
CA LEU A 437 -16.84 -38.42 -10.13
C LEU A 437 -16.91 -38.73 -11.62
N GLU A 438 -16.95 -40.01 -12.01
CA GLU A 438 -17.13 -40.43 -13.41
C GLU A 438 -18.42 -39.87 -14.02
N ALA A 439 -19.52 -39.84 -13.25
CA ALA A 439 -20.77 -39.23 -13.70
C ALA A 439 -20.64 -37.71 -13.91
N ALA A 440 -19.95 -37.01 -13.00
CA ALA A 440 -19.69 -35.58 -13.13
C ALA A 440 -18.78 -35.26 -14.33
N LEU A 441 -17.73 -36.06 -14.55
CA LEU A 441 -16.84 -35.95 -15.72
C LEU A 441 -17.60 -36.24 -17.02
N ALA A 442 -18.48 -37.24 -17.03
CA ALA A 442 -19.29 -37.57 -18.20
C ALA A 442 -20.24 -36.42 -18.57
N PHE A 443 -20.84 -35.74 -17.59
CA PHE A 443 -21.67 -34.55 -17.81
C PHE A 443 -20.90 -33.44 -18.53
N LEU A 444 -19.59 -33.30 -18.27
CA LEU A 444 -18.70 -32.33 -18.91
C LEU A 444 -18.06 -32.84 -20.22
N GLY A 445 -18.43 -34.04 -20.70
CA GLY A 445 -17.85 -34.64 -21.90
C GLY A 445 -16.39 -35.09 -21.73
N LEU A 446 -16.03 -35.54 -20.52
CA LEU A 446 -14.69 -36.02 -20.13
C LEU A 446 -14.69 -37.49 -19.66
N LYS A 447 -15.64 -38.30 -20.16
CA LYS A 447 -15.83 -39.70 -19.74
C LYS A 447 -14.67 -40.65 -20.08
N ASP A 448 -13.83 -40.29 -21.06
CA ASP A 448 -12.77 -41.13 -21.60
C ASP A 448 -11.37 -40.67 -21.14
N LEU A 449 -11.29 -39.95 -20.01
CA LEU A 449 -10.00 -39.53 -19.44
C LEU A 449 -9.20 -40.74 -18.93
N GLU A 450 -7.91 -40.76 -19.26
CA GLU A 450 -6.94 -41.68 -18.69
C GLU A 450 -6.71 -41.33 -17.22
N TRP A 451 -6.65 -42.35 -16.36
CA TRP A 451 -6.32 -42.22 -14.94
C TRP A 451 -4.83 -42.51 -14.72
N GLY A 452 -4.31 -42.09 -13.57
CA GLY A 452 -2.93 -42.40 -13.18
C GLY A 452 -2.68 -43.90 -13.05
N PRO A 453 -1.40 -44.34 -13.09
CA PRO A 453 -1.06 -45.74 -12.91
C PRO A 453 -1.61 -46.25 -11.57
N GLU A 454 -2.26 -47.41 -11.59
CA GLU A 454 -2.60 -48.13 -10.36
C GLU A 454 -1.30 -48.34 -9.59
N ALA A 455 -1.23 -47.93 -8.32
CA ALA A 455 -0.05 -48.18 -7.51
C ALA A 455 0.23 -49.69 -7.53
N GLU A 456 1.33 -50.10 -8.15
CA GLU A 456 1.77 -51.50 -8.13
C GLU A 456 1.95 -51.89 -6.66
N GLY A 457 1.09 -52.81 -6.20
CA GLY A 457 0.97 -53.15 -4.79
C GLY A 457 2.32 -53.47 -4.15
N THR A 458 2.66 -52.71 -3.11
CA THR A 458 3.79 -52.99 -2.20
C THR A 458 3.30 -53.66 -0.93
#